data_AF-A0A1M5FWS5-F1
#
_entry.id   AF-A0A1M5FWS5-F1
#
_cell.length_a   1.000
_cell.length_b   1.000
_cell.length_c   1.000
_cell.angle_alpha   90.00
_cell.angle_beta   90.00
_cell.angle_gamma   90.00
#
_symmetry.space_group_name_H-M   'P 1'
#
loop_
_entity.id
_entity.type
_entity.pdbx_description
1 polymer ?
#
loop_
_entity_poly.entity_id
_entity_poly.type
_entity_poly.pdbx_seq_one_letter_code
_entity_poly.pdbx_strand_id
1 'polypeptide(L)'
;MRRSTAVAGAFAAGLTILFTGPAAQAAATDTVYVPEDFVTSLSQTRATGHYEVVGTGLRVWTESNKSTDKVAEYVATTTPLAGVGSPRLNVTTTAGTIAPGFQLVVDLDGNGTKDGILVGEPTAPGYGDNWWLASSTLPFQRLAPHTGGGFGSPYYGTLAEWTAVFDGDTDVNGDGVVDAQDDITADGVDDKAAVVQAFGFSLGSGVYGDHTITSMDFAGTRYTFAEHVRLSTKNQCKNGGWATSTLPEFRNQGECVASFAKGAER
;
A
#
# COMPACT_ATOMS: atom_id res chain seq x y z
N MET A 1 -58.52 55.79 -35.79
CA MET A 1 -59.14 55.14 -34.61
C MET A 1 -58.28 53.94 -34.23
N ARG A 2 -57.47 54.04 -33.17
CA ARG A 2 -57.59 53.25 -31.92
C ARG A 2 -58.28 51.88 -32.11
N ARG A 3 -57.56 50.78 -31.88
CA ARG A 3 -57.54 50.09 -30.58
C ARG A 3 -56.46 49.00 -30.55
N SER A 4 -55.60 49.11 -29.55
CA SER A 4 -54.61 48.13 -29.11
C SER A 4 -55.29 46.98 -28.38
N THR A 5 -54.73 45.78 -28.48
CA THR A 5 -54.79 44.74 -27.42
C THR A 5 -53.54 43.89 -27.51
N ALA A 6 -52.76 43.93 -26.43
CA ALA A 6 -51.57 43.12 -26.19
C ALA A 6 -51.98 41.69 -25.78
N VAL A 7 -51.15 40.71 -26.13
CA VAL A 7 -51.12 39.39 -25.47
C VAL A 7 -49.67 39.09 -25.12
N ALA A 8 -49.45 38.89 -23.83
CA ALA A 8 -48.18 38.51 -23.21
C ALA A 8 -47.85 37.05 -23.53
N GLY A 9 -46.64 36.80 -24.01
CA GLY A 9 -46.05 35.46 -24.11
C GLY A 9 -45.01 35.30 -23.00
N ALA A 10 -45.26 34.38 -22.07
CA ALA A 10 -44.41 34.08 -20.93
C ALA A 10 -43.04 33.51 -21.38
N PHE A 11 -41.95 34.09 -20.88
CA PHE A 11 -40.62 33.49 -20.91
C PHE A 11 -40.58 32.34 -19.90
N ALA A 12 -40.59 31.11 -20.38
CA ALA A 12 -40.23 29.94 -19.57
C ALA A 12 -38.71 29.95 -19.38
N ALA A 13 -38.25 30.34 -18.18
CA ALA A 13 -36.87 30.14 -17.75
C ALA A 13 -36.65 28.63 -17.52
N GLY A 14 -36.04 27.96 -18.49
CA GLY A 14 -35.57 26.59 -18.34
C GLY A 14 -34.41 26.55 -17.35
N LEU A 15 -34.66 26.02 -16.15
CA LEU A 15 -33.64 25.76 -15.15
C LEU A 15 -32.90 24.47 -15.55
N THR A 16 -31.73 24.59 -16.17
CA THR A 16 -30.84 23.46 -16.43
C THR A 16 -30.19 23.04 -15.10
N ILE A 17 -30.73 22.01 -14.46
CA ILE A 17 -30.09 21.38 -13.30
C ILE A 17 -28.90 20.57 -13.85
N LEU A 18 -27.70 21.13 -13.76
CA LEU A 18 -26.46 20.38 -13.94
C LEU A 18 -26.33 19.45 -12.72
N PHE A 19 -26.60 18.16 -12.91
CA PHE A 19 -26.19 17.13 -11.96
C PHE A 19 -24.65 17.06 -11.98
N THR A 20 -23.99 17.87 -11.16
CA THR A 20 -22.61 17.63 -10.76
C THR A 20 -22.62 16.50 -9.73
N GLY A 21 -22.90 15.28 -10.18
CA GLY A 21 -22.57 14.10 -9.39
C GLY A 21 -21.06 14.09 -9.16
N PRO A 22 -20.57 13.64 -8.00
CA PRO A 22 -19.14 13.44 -7.83
C PRO A 22 -18.67 12.45 -8.90
N ALA A 23 -17.76 12.90 -9.77
CA ALA A 23 -17.08 11.99 -10.67
C ALA A 23 -16.37 10.96 -9.79
N ALA A 24 -16.74 9.69 -9.92
CA ALA A 24 -15.97 8.60 -9.35
C ALA A 24 -14.57 8.70 -9.95
N GLN A 25 -13.61 9.19 -9.17
CA GLN A 25 -12.22 9.20 -9.55
C GLN A 25 -11.80 7.75 -9.68
N ALA A 26 -11.39 7.33 -10.88
CA ALA A 26 -10.78 6.04 -11.06
C ALA A 26 -9.55 5.97 -10.14
N ALA A 27 -9.41 4.88 -9.38
CA ALA A 27 -8.24 4.67 -8.55
C ALA A 27 -6.98 4.80 -9.42
N ALA A 28 -5.95 5.49 -8.91
CA ALA A 28 -4.66 5.53 -9.58
C ALA A 28 -4.14 4.10 -9.75
N THR A 29 -3.39 3.84 -10.82
CA THR A 29 -2.77 2.54 -11.05
C THR A 29 -1.26 2.70 -11.10
N ASP A 30 -0.55 1.80 -10.46
CA ASP A 30 0.91 1.76 -10.47
C ASP A 30 1.42 0.32 -10.55
N THR A 31 2.70 0.12 -10.83
CA THR A 31 3.33 -1.20 -10.98
C THR A 31 4.50 -1.34 -10.04
N VAL A 32 4.48 -2.43 -9.27
CA VAL A 32 5.61 -2.90 -8.48
C VAL A 32 6.47 -3.77 -9.39
N TYR A 33 7.70 -3.33 -9.64
CA TYR A 33 8.70 -4.09 -10.38
C TYR A 33 9.42 -5.06 -9.46
N VAL A 34 9.30 -6.35 -9.76
CA VAL A 34 9.78 -7.44 -8.90
C VAL A 34 11.11 -8.00 -9.43
N PRO A 35 12.13 -8.18 -8.57
CA PRO A 35 12.15 -7.86 -7.14
C PRO A 35 12.66 -6.44 -6.83
N GLU A 36 12.97 -5.61 -7.83
CA GLU A 36 13.69 -4.34 -7.63
C GLU A 36 13.02 -3.33 -6.68
N ASP A 37 11.69 -3.25 -6.65
CA ASP A 37 10.95 -2.34 -5.78
C ASP A 37 10.75 -2.89 -4.37
N PHE A 38 11.14 -4.15 -4.11
CA PHE A 38 11.05 -4.71 -2.78
C PHE A 38 12.15 -4.18 -1.85
N VAL A 39 11.76 -3.87 -0.61
CA VAL A 39 12.67 -3.44 0.43
C VAL A 39 13.39 -4.66 0.99
N THR A 40 14.57 -4.98 0.44
CA THR A 40 15.35 -6.18 0.78
C THR A 40 15.61 -6.33 2.29
N SER A 41 15.83 -5.23 3.02
CA SER A 41 16.05 -5.26 4.48
C SER A 41 14.83 -5.67 5.28
N LEU A 42 13.63 -5.56 4.72
CA LEU A 42 12.37 -5.97 5.32
C LEU A 42 11.91 -7.35 4.87
N SER A 43 12.48 -7.89 3.77
CA SER A 43 12.11 -9.21 3.25
C SER A 43 12.15 -10.26 4.35
N GLN A 44 11.10 -11.08 4.39
CA GLN A 44 11.03 -12.24 5.27
C GLN A 44 10.72 -13.52 4.47
N THR A 45 11.04 -13.52 3.17
CA THR A 45 10.99 -14.70 2.34
C THR A 45 12.11 -15.66 2.74
N ARG A 46 11.72 -16.88 3.11
CA ARG A 46 12.61 -17.92 3.62
C ARG A 46 12.84 -18.99 2.55
N ALA A 47 13.72 -19.94 2.84
CA ALA A 47 14.19 -20.94 1.88
C ALA A 47 13.10 -21.75 1.15
N THR A 48 11.92 -21.90 1.74
CA THR A 48 10.80 -22.66 1.14
C THR A 48 9.56 -21.81 0.87
N GLY A 49 9.71 -20.48 0.89
CA GLY A 49 8.72 -19.53 0.39
C GLY A 49 9.17 -18.92 -0.92
N HIS A 50 8.22 -18.67 -1.81
CA HIS A 50 8.51 -18.32 -3.19
C HIS A 50 7.55 -17.26 -3.71
N TYR A 51 8.03 -16.48 -4.67
CA TYR A 51 7.20 -15.62 -5.49
C TYR A 51 7.69 -15.60 -6.95
N GLU A 52 6.77 -15.39 -7.89
CA GLU A 52 7.08 -15.17 -9.30
C GLU A 52 6.02 -14.27 -9.95
N VAL A 53 6.41 -13.41 -10.89
CA VAL A 53 5.47 -12.60 -11.65
C VAL A 53 4.74 -13.49 -12.67
N VAL A 54 3.40 -13.44 -12.66
CA VAL A 54 2.54 -14.17 -13.61
C VAL A 54 1.54 -13.20 -14.22
N GLY A 55 1.75 -12.85 -15.49
CA GLY A 55 0.98 -11.80 -16.15
C GLY A 55 1.21 -10.45 -15.46
N THR A 56 0.16 -9.84 -14.93
CA THR A 56 0.24 -8.61 -14.10
C THR A 56 0.09 -8.88 -12.61
N GLY A 57 0.09 -10.15 -12.21
CA GLY A 57 -0.04 -10.60 -10.81
C GLY A 57 1.28 -11.15 -10.27
N LEU A 58 1.31 -11.39 -8.96
CA LEU A 58 2.40 -12.04 -8.27
C LEU A 58 1.90 -13.37 -7.70
N ARG A 59 2.38 -14.49 -8.22
CA ARG A 59 2.17 -15.78 -7.57
C ARG A 59 3.08 -15.86 -6.36
N VAL A 60 2.53 -16.33 -5.24
CA VAL A 60 3.21 -16.51 -3.96
C VAL A 60 2.83 -17.88 -3.42
N TRP A 61 3.83 -18.67 -3.01
CA TRP A 61 3.55 -20.01 -2.49
C TRP A 61 4.59 -20.48 -1.49
N THR A 62 4.22 -21.52 -0.77
CA THR A 62 5.09 -22.26 0.14
C THR A 62 5.07 -23.73 -0.20
N GLU A 63 6.17 -24.43 0.08
CA GLU A 63 6.31 -25.85 -0.27
C GLU A 63 5.61 -26.76 0.74
N SER A 64 5.48 -26.32 2.00
CA SER A 64 4.82 -27.09 3.05
C SER A 64 4.25 -26.19 4.17
N ASN A 65 4.14 -26.72 5.38
CA ASN A 65 3.62 -26.05 6.58
C ASN A 65 4.66 -25.98 7.73
N LYS A 66 5.95 -25.96 7.40
CA LYS A 66 7.07 -25.85 8.34
C LYS A 66 7.40 -24.39 8.60
N SER A 67 8.10 -24.11 9.71
CA SER A 67 8.48 -22.72 10.03
C SER A 67 9.35 -22.04 8.96
N THR A 68 10.03 -22.77 8.07
CA THR A 68 10.77 -22.18 6.94
C THR A 68 9.88 -21.76 5.78
N ASP A 69 8.61 -22.19 5.75
CA ASP A 69 7.62 -21.80 4.76
C ASP A 69 7.10 -20.41 5.09
N LYS A 70 7.71 -19.39 4.50
CA LYS A 70 7.28 -17.99 4.61
C LYS A 70 7.70 -17.24 3.36
N VAL A 71 6.77 -16.49 2.78
CA VAL A 71 7.05 -15.49 1.74
C VAL A 71 6.41 -14.19 2.18
N ALA A 72 7.21 -13.12 2.23
CA ALA A 72 6.74 -11.80 2.60
C ALA A 72 7.69 -10.73 2.06
N GLU A 73 7.12 -9.80 1.30
CA GLU A 73 7.83 -8.71 0.64
C GLU A 73 7.07 -7.40 0.84
N TYR A 74 7.81 -6.29 0.78
CA TYR A 74 7.30 -4.96 1.09
C TYR A 74 7.81 -3.92 0.10
N VAL A 75 6.98 -2.93 -0.19
CA VAL A 75 7.28 -1.76 -1.01
C VAL A 75 7.36 -0.55 -0.08
N ALA A 76 8.42 0.26 -0.24
CA ALA A 76 8.63 1.44 0.60
C ALA A 76 7.53 2.49 0.38
N THR A 77 7.17 3.20 1.45
CA THR A 77 6.28 4.35 1.39
C THR A 77 6.55 5.29 2.56
N THR A 78 5.97 6.48 2.51
CA THR A 78 5.98 7.46 3.60
C THR A 78 4.56 7.93 3.87
N THR A 79 3.59 7.05 3.64
CA THR A 79 2.16 7.39 3.74
C THR A 79 1.80 7.52 5.21
N PRO A 80 1.23 8.66 5.66
CA PRO A 80 0.69 8.77 7.02
C PRO A 80 -0.34 7.67 7.27
N LEU A 81 -0.39 7.13 8.48
CA LEU A 81 -1.32 6.04 8.82
C LEU A 81 -2.77 6.41 8.50
N ALA A 82 -3.16 7.65 8.80
CA ALA A 82 -4.46 8.23 8.44
C ALA A 82 -4.78 8.24 6.93
N GLY A 83 -3.75 8.29 6.09
CA GLY A 83 -3.85 8.35 4.63
C GLY A 83 -3.93 6.98 3.94
N VAL A 84 -3.84 5.88 4.70
CA VAL A 84 -3.78 4.52 4.15
C VAL A 84 -5.09 4.09 3.47
N GLY A 85 -6.23 4.59 3.95
CA GLY A 85 -7.55 4.28 3.42
C GLY A 85 -7.97 2.83 3.69
N SER A 86 -8.38 2.10 2.65
CA SER A 86 -8.88 0.71 2.75
C SER A 86 -7.96 -0.28 2.02
N PRO A 87 -6.78 -0.58 2.58
CA PRO A 87 -5.82 -1.45 1.93
C PRO A 87 -6.32 -2.90 1.89
N ARG A 88 -6.04 -3.59 0.79
CA ARG A 88 -6.46 -5.00 0.60
C ARG A 88 -5.62 -5.71 -0.45
N LEU A 89 -5.49 -7.03 -0.28
CA LEU A 89 -4.95 -7.92 -1.31
C LEU A 89 -6.11 -8.47 -2.13
N ASN A 90 -6.00 -8.36 -3.46
CA ASN A 90 -6.91 -9.04 -4.37
C ASN A 90 -6.29 -10.36 -4.79
N VAL A 91 -6.80 -11.48 -4.28
CA VAL A 91 -6.13 -12.79 -4.39
C VAL A 91 -7.00 -13.79 -5.15
N THR A 92 -6.35 -14.56 -6.03
CA THR A 92 -6.89 -15.82 -6.57
C THR A 92 -6.14 -16.98 -5.92
N THR A 93 -6.87 -17.94 -5.35
CA THR A 93 -6.27 -19.10 -4.68
C THR A 93 -6.18 -20.30 -5.61
N THR A 94 -4.98 -20.86 -5.72
CA THR A 94 -4.73 -22.13 -6.41
C THR A 94 -4.79 -23.30 -5.42
N ALA A 95 -4.15 -23.16 -4.26
CA ALA A 95 -4.16 -24.15 -3.18
C ALA A 95 -4.01 -23.50 -1.80
N GLY A 96 -4.35 -24.24 -0.74
CA GLY A 96 -4.35 -23.75 0.64
C GLY A 96 -5.68 -23.08 1.04
N THR A 97 -5.88 -22.89 2.34
CA THR A 97 -7.11 -22.31 2.91
C THR A 97 -6.89 -20.97 3.59
N ILE A 98 -5.63 -20.59 3.82
CA ILE A 98 -5.23 -19.34 4.48
C ILE A 98 -4.61 -18.46 3.40
N ALA A 99 -5.31 -17.39 3.01
CA ALA A 99 -4.79 -16.42 2.08
C ALA A 99 -3.64 -15.60 2.72
N PRO A 100 -2.75 -14.98 1.91
CA PRO A 100 -1.79 -14.03 2.42
C PRO A 100 -2.47 -12.84 3.11
N GLY A 101 -1.87 -12.33 4.19
CA GLY A 101 -2.30 -11.10 4.86
C GLY A 101 -1.66 -9.86 4.24
N PHE A 102 -2.40 -8.75 4.21
CA PHE A 102 -1.84 -7.43 3.89
C PHE A 102 -1.07 -6.92 5.11
N GLN A 103 0.11 -6.34 4.91
CA GLN A 103 0.95 -5.88 6.01
C GLN A 103 1.35 -4.43 5.84
N LEU A 104 1.31 -3.69 6.94
CA LEU A 104 1.80 -2.31 7.05
C LEU A 104 2.94 -2.29 8.07
N VAL A 105 4.12 -1.93 7.62
CA VAL A 105 5.26 -1.66 8.49
C VAL A 105 5.09 -0.26 9.03
N VAL A 106 4.87 -0.14 10.34
CA VAL A 106 4.46 1.10 10.99
C VAL A 106 5.56 1.65 11.88
N ASP A 107 5.63 2.97 11.88
CA ASP A 107 6.40 3.85 12.75
C ASP A 107 5.37 4.75 13.42
N LEU A 108 4.94 4.34 14.61
CA LEU A 108 3.77 4.83 15.30
C LEU A 108 4.07 6.09 16.11
N ASP A 109 5.33 6.29 16.50
CA ASP A 109 5.82 7.52 17.14
C ASP A 109 6.55 8.45 16.15
N GLY A 110 6.67 8.05 14.88
CA GLY A 110 7.23 8.85 13.80
C GLY A 110 8.73 9.14 13.95
N ASN A 111 9.44 8.41 14.81
CA ASN A 111 10.86 8.65 15.09
C ASN A 111 11.80 8.17 13.96
N GLY A 112 11.26 7.56 12.90
CA GLY A 112 12.00 6.98 11.78
C GLY A 112 12.35 5.51 11.97
N THR A 113 11.98 4.91 13.10
CA THR A 113 12.22 3.50 13.44
C THR A 113 10.92 2.73 13.36
N LYS A 114 10.99 1.52 12.81
CA LYS A 114 9.85 0.61 12.80
C LYS A 114 9.47 0.18 14.23
N ASP A 115 8.20 0.37 14.56
CA ASP A 115 7.59 0.00 15.84
C ASP A 115 6.84 -1.33 15.79
N GLY A 116 6.38 -1.73 14.60
CA GLY A 116 5.65 -2.96 14.43
C GLY A 116 5.20 -3.22 13.00
N ILE A 117 4.34 -4.23 12.86
CA ILE A 117 3.61 -4.51 11.62
C ILE A 117 2.14 -4.65 11.98
N LEU A 118 1.27 -3.87 11.34
CA LEU A 118 -0.16 -4.14 11.36
C LEU A 118 -0.48 -5.14 10.25
N VAL A 119 -1.20 -6.21 10.59
CA VAL A 119 -1.54 -7.29 9.66
C VAL A 119 -3.06 -7.38 9.51
N GLY A 120 -3.52 -7.20 8.27
CA GLY A 120 -4.93 -7.29 7.89
C GLY A 120 -5.22 -8.59 7.13
N GLU A 121 -6.13 -9.40 7.66
CA GLU A 121 -6.52 -10.70 7.09
C GLU A 121 -8.05 -10.83 7.05
N PRO A 122 -8.76 -9.98 6.28
CA PRO A 122 -10.23 -9.94 6.32
C PRO A 122 -10.91 -11.22 5.85
N THR A 123 -10.20 -12.06 5.09
CA THR A 123 -10.69 -13.37 4.66
C THR A 123 -10.52 -14.45 5.72
N ALA A 124 -9.75 -14.22 6.79
CA ALA A 124 -9.63 -15.15 7.89
C ALA A 124 -10.94 -15.17 8.70
N PRO A 125 -11.51 -16.36 9.01
CA PRO A 125 -12.77 -16.45 9.73
C PRO A 125 -12.72 -15.72 11.07
N GLY A 126 -13.63 -14.77 11.26
CA GLY A 126 -13.76 -13.99 12.49
C GLY A 126 -12.84 -12.77 12.59
N TYR A 127 -11.95 -12.53 11.61
CA TYR A 127 -11.02 -11.39 11.67
C TYR A 127 -11.71 -10.09 11.24
N GLY A 128 -12.47 -10.14 10.13
CA GLY A 128 -13.18 -8.98 9.59
C GLY A 128 -12.22 -7.83 9.28
N ASP A 129 -12.61 -6.60 9.60
CA ASP A 129 -11.80 -5.41 9.31
C ASP A 129 -10.69 -5.15 10.35
N ASN A 130 -10.43 -6.11 11.23
CA ASN A 130 -9.39 -5.97 12.26
C ASN A 130 -7.99 -6.18 11.70
N TRP A 131 -7.10 -5.35 12.23
CA TRP A 131 -5.66 -5.37 12.02
C TRP A 131 -5.00 -5.73 13.34
N TRP A 132 -4.23 -6.81 13.34
CA TRP A 132 -3.52 -7.26 14.52
C TRP A 132 -2.05 -6.84 14.46
N LEU A 133 -1.51 -6.45 15.61
CA LEU A 133 -0.15 -5.95 15.73
C LEU A 133 0.83 -7.12 15.88
N ALA A 134 1.76 -7.24 14.94
CA ALA A 134 2.83 -8.22 14.88
C ALA A 134 4.21 -7.56 15.06
N SER A 135 5.20 -8.34 15.50
CA SER A 135 6.62 -7.92 15.54
C SER A 135 6.86 -6.56 16.19
N SER A 136 6.19 -6.26 17.30
CA SER A 136 6.22 -4.96 17.99
C SER A 136 6.84 -5.02 19.38
N THR A 137 7.16 -3.84 19.92
CA THR A 137 7.67 -3.67 21.30
C THR A 137 6.53 -3.54 22.32
N LEU A 138 6.84 -3.78 23.61
CA LEU A 138 5.86 -3.70 24.69
C LEU A 138 5.15 -2.34 24.83
N PRO A 139 5.83 -1.18 24.67
CA PRO A 139 5.15 0.13 24.64
C PRO A 139 3.98 0.19 23.66
N PHE A 140 4.19 -0.15 22.38
CA PHE A 140 3.14 -0.07 21.37
C PHE A 140 2.05 -1.13 21.54
N GLN A 141 2.39 -2.30 22.09
CA GLN A 141 1.38 -3.30 22.47
C GLN A 141 0.36 -2.77 23.48
N ARG A 142 0.78 -1.89 24.41
CA ARG A 142 -0.14 -1.28 25.39
C ARG A 142 -1.06 -0.22 24.80
N LEU A 143 -0.74 0.29 23.61
CA LEU A 143 -1.55 1.27 22.88
C LEU A 143 -2.58 0.61 21.95
N ALA A 144 -2.64 -0.73 21.90
CA ALA A 144 -3.59 -1.42 21.06
C ALA A 144 -5.04 -1.02 21.40
N PRO A 145 -5.88 -0.70 20.40
CA PRO A 145 -7.28 -0.34 20.64
C PRO A 145 -8.03 -1.39 21.46
N HIS A 146 -7.76 -2.67 21.17
CA HIS A 146 -8.34 -3.80 21.86
C HIS A 146 -7.27 -4.81 22.29
N THR A 147 -7.57 -5.51 23.39
CA THR A 147 -6.80 -6.68 23.84
C THR A 147 -7.73 -7.88 24.04
N GLY A 148 -7.24 -9.11 23.86
CA GLY A 148 -8.03 -10.32 24.17
C GLY A 148 -7.78 -11.56 23.33
N GLY A 149 -6.94 -11.48 22.29
CA GLY A 149 -6.68 -12.63 21.41
C GLY A 149 -7.79 -12.91 20.41
N GLY A 150 -7.71 -14.06 19.74
CA GLY A 150 -8.63 -14.44 18.64
C GLY A 150 -8.12 -14.08 17.25
N PHE A 151 -7.03 -13.31 17.18
CA PHE A 151 -6.34 -12.92 15.96
C PHE A 151 -4.91 -13.49 15.94
N GLY A 152 -4.07 -13.06 15.00
CA GLY A 152 -2.65 -13.47 14.96
C GLY A 152 -1.85 -13.01 16.19
N SER A 153 -2.37 -12.04 16.95
CA SER A 153 -1.83 -11.59 18.23
C SER A 153 -2.96 -11.16 19.18
N PRO A 154 -2.67 -10.89 20.48
CA PRO A 154 -3.67 -10.39 21.41
C PRO A 154 -4.01 -8.90 21.23
N TYR A 155 -3.31 -8.18 20.36
CA TYR A 155 -3.36 -6.72 20.20
C TYR A 155 -3.95 -6.37 18.84
N TYR A 156 -5.12 -5.76 18.80
CA TYR A 156 -5.85 -5.56 17.55
C TYR A 156 -6.77 -4.35 17.57
N GLY A 157 -7.28 -4.00 16.39
CA GLY A 157 -8.32 -3.01 16.18
C GLY A 157 -8.50 -2.76 14.68
N THR A 158 -9.53 -2.03 14.30
CA THR A 158 -9.69 -1.54 12.94
C THR A 158 -8.61 -0.50 12.61
N LEU A 159 -8.30 -0.27 11.33
CA LEU A 159 -7.35 0.80 10.96
C LEU A 159 -7.78 2.17 11.45
N ALA A 160 -9.09 2.45 11.50
CA ALA A 160 -9.61 3.71 12.02
C ALA A 160 -9.33 3.86 13.52
N GLU A 161 -9.45 2.79 14.30
CA GLU A 161 -9.11 2.81 15.73
C GLU A 161 -7.61 2.95 15.95
N TRP A 162 -6.78 2.23 15.19
CA TRP A 162 -5.33 2.40 15.23
C TRP A 162 -4.93 3.84 14.87
N THR A 163 -5.52 4.40 13.82
CA THR A 163 -5.33 5.79 13.42
C THR A 163 -5.74 6.73 14.56
N ALA A 164 -6.91 6.54 15.17
CA ALA A 164 -7.37 7.39 16.27
C ALA A 164 -6.46 7.34 17.51
N VAL A 165 -5.78 6.23 17.77
CA VAL A 165 -4.80 6.11 18.86
C VAL A 165 -3.55 6.94 18.58
N PHE A 166 -3.11 7.04 17.33
CA PHE A 166 -1.81 7.62 16.96
C PHE A 166 -1.87 8.98 16.24
N ASP A 167 -3.03 9.36 15.73
CA ASP A 167 -3.35 10.74 15.31
C ASP A 167 -3.79 11.59 16.52
N GLY A 168 -3.82 10.99 17.71
CA GLY A 168 -4.30 11.58 18.95
C GLY A 168 -3.41 12.66 19.57
N ASP A 169 -2.35 13.11 18.90
CA ASP A 169 -1.81 14.44 19.15
C ASP A 169 -2.62 15.50 18.40
N THR A 170 -3.80 15.77 18.96
CA THR A 170 -4.29 17.13 18.97
C THR A 170 -4.29 17.53 20.43
N ASP A 171 -3.24 18.21 20.86
CA ASP A 171 -3.31 19.04 22.07
C ASP A 171 -4.64 19.82 22.09
N VAL A 172 -5.54 19.40 22.96
CA VAL A 172 -6.64 20.22 23.46
C VAL A 172 -6.64 20.08 24.97
N ASN A 173 -5.61 20.63 25.61
CA ASN A 173 -5.93 21.49 26.74
C ASN A 173 -6.99 22.49 26.24
N GLY A 174 -8.21 22.46 26.80
CA GLY A 174 -9.39 23.15 26.27
C GLY A 174 -9.34 24.70 26.24
N ASP A 175 -8.19 25.31 26.02
CA ASP A 175 -7.92 26.74 25.99
C ASP A 175 -7.51 27.29 24.61
N GLY A 176 -7.23 26.43 23.63
CA GLY A 176 -6.96 26.82 22.25
C GLY A 176 -5.63 27.55 22.04
N VAL A 177 -4.63 27.27 22.90
CA VAL A 177 -3.25 27.76 22.73
C VAL A 177 -2.35 26.59 22.34
N VAL A 178 -1.61 26.74 21.24
CA VAL A 178 -0.51 25.83 20.90
C VAL A 178 0.69 26.17 21.77
N ASP A 179 0.82 25.51 22.92
CA ASP A 179 2.02 25.61 23.73
C ASP A 179 3.10 24.76 23.05
N ALA A 180 4.17 25.39 22.56
CA ALA A 180 5.30 24.74 21.90
C ALA A 180 6.18 23.92 22.88
N GLN A 181 5.56 23.26 23.86
CA GLN A 181 6.24 22.64 25.00
C GLN A 181 5.44 21.48 25.64
N ASP A 182 4.76 20.64 24.85
CA ASP A 182 4.32 19.30 25.31
C ASP A 182 4.79 18.16 24.36
N ASP A 183 5.81 18.45 23.56
CA ASP A 183 6.52 17.59 22.60
C ASP A 183 7.45 16.55 23.27
N ILE A 184 7.05 16.05 24.44
CA ILE A 184 7.73 15.02 25.23
C ILE A 184 6.64 14.25 25.98
N THR A 185 6.14 13.15 25.41
CA THR A 185 5.90 11.98 26.28
C THR A 185 7.20 11.76 27.06
N ALA A 186 7.15 11.34 28.32
CA ALA A 186 8.28 11.35 29.27
C ALA A 186 9.60 10.62 28.84
N ASP A 187 9.70 10.17 27.59
CA ASP A 187 10.82 9.59 26.84
C ASP A 187 11.43 10.48 25.73
N GLY A 188 10.85 11.63 25.36
CA GLY A 188 11.49 12.64 24.49
C GLY A 188 11.39 12.37 22.98
N VAL A 189 10.24 11.92 22.49
CA VAL A 189 9.96 11.71 21.06
C VAL A 189 9.11 12.87 20.54
N ASP A 190 9.59 13.52 19.47
CA ASP A 190 8.96 14.63 18.71
C ASP A 190 7.62 14.17 18.10
N ASP A 191 6.55 14.97 18.20
CA ASP A 191 5.16 14.80 17.75
C ASP A 191 5.04 14.54 16.23
N LYS A 192 5.60 13.41 15.79
CA LYS A 192 5.53 12.97 14.40
C LYS A 192 4.39 11.99 14.24
N ALA A 193 3.38 12.43 13.50
CA ALA A 193 2.23 11.62 13.13
C ALA A 193 2.66 10.23 12.62
N ALA A 194 1.96 9.19 13.07
CA ALA A 194 2.27 7.82 12.68
C ALA A 194 2.37 7.64 11.16
N VAL A 195 3.40 6.93 10.71
CA VAL A 195 3.73 6.70 9.30
C VAL A 195 3.76 5.21 9.00
N VAL A 196 3.26 4.84 7.83
CA VAL A 196 3.56 3.55 7.20
C VAL A 196 4.86 3.71 6.41
N GLN A 197 5.91 3.00 6.84
CA GLN A 197 7.23 3.01 6.20
C GLN A 197 7.30 2.05 5.01
N ALA A 198 6.49 0.99 5.02
CA ALA A 198 6.36 0.06 3.92
C ALA A 198 5.02 -0.68 3.98
N PHE A 199 4.51 -1.11 2.82
CA PHE A 199 3.32 -1.95 2.73
C PHE A 199 3.62 -3.21 1.92
N GLY A 200 2.88 -4.28 2.13
CA GLY A 200 3.15 -5.51 1.41
C GLY A 200 2.23 -6.65 1.78
N PHE A 201 2.75 -7.86 1.62
CA PHE A 201 2.01 -9.09 1.89
C PHE A 201 2.85 -10.06 2.71
N SER A 202 2.19 -11.00 3.37
CA SER A 202 2.85 -12.19 3.90
C SER A 202 1.93 -13.41 3.77
N LEU A 203 2.47 -14.49 3.23
CA LEU A 203 1.98 -15.83 3.54
C LEU A 203 2.73 -16.29 4.79
N GLY A 204 1.99 -16.51 5.88
CA GLY A 204 2.53 -16.68 7.22
C GLY A 204 3.55 -17.82 7.37
N SER A 205 4.35 -17.76 8.43
CA SER A 205 5.32 -18.83 8.75
C SER A 205 4.60 -20.14 9.05
N GLY A 206 4.91 -21.21 8.31
CA GLY A 206 4.24 -22.50 8.47
C GLY A 206 2.86 -22.59 7.84
N VAL A 207 2.48 -21.59 7.04
CA VAL A 207 1.25 -21.65 6.23
C VAL A 207 1.60 -22.31 4.90
N TYR A 208 0.85 -23.36 4.56
CA TYR A 208 0.85 -23.92 3.21
C TYR A 208 -0.18 -23.20 2.34
N GLY A 209 0.26 -22.65 1.22
CA GLY A 209 -0.63 -21.98 0.26
C GLY A 209 0.04 -21.74 -1.08
N ASP A 210 -0.78 -21.58 -2.12
CA ASP A 210 -0.40 -21.17 -3.47
C ASP A 210 -1.47 -20.21 -3.98
N HIS A 211 -1.08 -18.96 -4.14
CA HIS A 211 -1.98 -17.85 -4.41
C HIS A 211 -1.39 -16.94 -5.47
N THR A 212 -2.24 -16.31 -6.28
CA THR A 212 -1.85 -15.19 -7.13
C THR A 212 -2.47 -13.91 -6.56
N ILE A 213 -1.61 -13.02 -6.06
CA ILE A 213 -1.97 -11.64 -5.73
C ILE A 213 -2.12 -10.90 -7.05
N THR A 214 -3.36 -10.66 -7.47
CA THR A 214 -3.69 -9.96 -8.72
C THR A 214 -3.47 -8.46 -8.63
N SER A 215 -3.59 -7.89 -7.43
CA SER A 215 -3.18 -6.52 -7.11
C SER A 215 -3.13 -6.28 -5.60
N MET A 216 -2.47 -5.19 -5.21
CA MET A 216 -2.58 -4.59 -3.89
C MET A 216 -3.27 -3.24 -4.02
N ASP A 217 -4.32 -2.98 -3.24
CA ASP A 217 -4.88 -1.64 -3.16
C ASP A 217 -4.31 -0.97 -1.89
N PHE A 218 -3.74 0.23 -2.01
CA PHE A 218 -3.10 0.97 -0.91
C PHE A 218 -3.16 2.47 -1.17
N ALA A 219 -3.59 3.27 -0.19
CA ALA A 219 -3.61 4.75 -0.26
C ALA A 219 -4.31 5.31 -1.53
N GLY A 220 -5.37 4.65 -2.00
CA GLY A 220 -6.10 5.05 -3.21
C GLY A 220 -5.48 4.61 -4.54
N THR A 221 -4.34 3.92 -4.50
CA THR A 221 -3.63 3.36 -5.67
C THR A 221 -3.80 1.85 -5.72
N ARG A 222 -4.03 1.34 -6.94
CA ARG A 222 -4.02 -0.09 -7.27
C ARG A 222 -2.67 -0.46 -7.88
N TYR A 223 -1.92 -1.29 -7.18
CA TYR A 223 -0.61 -1.80 -7.58
C TYR A 223 -0.74 -3.17 -8.27
N THR A 224 -0.26 -3.26 -9.50
CA THR A 224 0.00 -4.54 -10.21
C THR A 224 1.47 -4.91 -10.14
N PHE A 225 1.86 -6.05 -10.71
CA PHE A 225 3.22 -6.56 -10.67
C PHE A 225 3.78 -6.79 -12.07
N ALA A 226 5.07 -6.50 -12.25
CA ALA A 226 5.80 -6.80 -13.48
C ALA A 226 7.27 -7.09 -13.17
N GLU A 227 7.98 -7.73 -14.09
CA GLU A 227 9.44 -7.68 -14.12
C GLU A 227 9.88 -6.50 -14.97
N HIS A 228 11.05 -5.93 -14.67
CA HIS A 228 11.61 -4.94 -15.57
C HIS A 228 12.00 -5.57 -16.92
N VAL A 229 11.63 -4.91 -18.01
CA VAL A 229 12.16 -5.22 -19.33
C VAL A 229 13.56 -4.62 -19.43
N ARG A 230 14.56 -5.50 -19.38
CA ARG A 230 15.97 -5.14 -19.57
C ARG A 230 16.43 -5.56 -20.96
N LEU A 231 16.92 -4.59 -21.72
CA LEU A 231 17.56 -4.89 -22.99
C LEU A 231 18.95 -5.46 -22.71
N SER A 232 19.33 -6.52 -23.41
CA SER A 232 20.60 -7.22 -23.27
C SER A 232 21.53 -7.02 -24.47
N THR A 233 21.02 -6.48 -25.59
CA THR A 233 21.82 -6.26 -26.80
C THR A 233 21.51 -4.94 -27.51
N LYS A 234 22.51 -4.39 -28.21
CA LYS A 234 22.35 -3.22 -29.09
C LYS A 234 21.26 -3.37 -30.15
N ASN A 235 21.01 -4.60 -30.61
CA ASN A 235 19.99 -4.85 -31.63
C ASN A 235 18.57 -4.66 -31.10
N GLN A 236 18.32 -4.93 -29.82
CA GLN A 236 17.02 -4.69 -29.20
C GLN A 236 16.69 -3.20 -29.08
N CYS A 237 17.67 -2.30 -29.13
CA CYS A 237 17.41 -0.86 -29.18
C CYS A 237 16.76 -0.39 -30.49
N LYS A 238 16.92 -1.14 -31.58
CA LYS A 238 16.57 -0.69 -32.93
C LYS A 238 15.06 -0.67 -33.14
N ASN A 239 14.60 0.14 -34.10
CA ASN A 239 13.20 0.17 -34.55
C ASN A 239 12.20 0.44 -33.42
N GLY A 240 12.57 1.29 -32.46
CA GLY A 240 11.71 1.63 -31.32
C GLY A 240 11.83 0.69 -30.12
N GLY A 241 12.58 -0.41 -30.21
CA GLY A 241 12.72 -1.35 -29.09
C GLY A 241 13.40 -0.74 -27.85
N TRP A 242 14.15 0.36 -27.98
CA TRP A 242 14.64 1.14 -26.84
C TRP A 242 13.53 1.60 -25.89
N ALA A 243 12.33 1.87 -26.40
CA ALA A 243 11.21 2.38 -25.62
C ALA A 243 10.50 1.29 -24.82
N THR A 244 10.81 0.00 -25.06
CA THR A 244 10.26 -1.10 -24.26
C THR A 244 11.09 -1.34 -23.00
N SER A 245 12.28 -0.76 -22.88
CA SER A 245 13.13 -0.89 -21.70
C SER A 245 12.52 -0.12 -20.54
N THR A 246 12.29 -0.80 -19.42
CA THR A 246 11.84 -0.16 -18.18
C THR A 246 13.00 0.03 -17.20
N LEU A 247 14.16 -0.61 -17.43
CA LEU A 247 15.35 -0.38 -16.60
C LEU A 247 16.68 -0.69 -17.33
N PRO A 248 17.51 0.32 -17.64
CA PRO A 248 17.18 1.74 -17.55
C PRO A 248 16.14 2.14 -18.61
N GLU A 249 15.38 3.18 -18.31
CA GLU A 249 14.58 3.85 -19.34
C GLU A 249 15.49 4.68 -20.24
N PHE A 250 15.28 4.59 -21.55
CA PHE A 250 16.04 5.34 -22.53
C PHE A 250 15.17 6.42 -23.16
N ARG A 251 15.73 7.60 -23.45
CA ARG A 251 15.00 8.69 -24.11
C ARG A 251 14.92 8.52 -25.62
N ASN A 252 15.87 7.78 -26.19
CA ASN A 252 15.93 7.48 -27.62
C ASN A 252 16.84 6.27 -27.92
N GLN A 253 16.81 5.82 -29.17
CA GLN A 253 17.64 4.71 -29.66
C GLN A 253 19.16 4.95 -29.47
N GLY A 254 19.62 6.19 -29.68
CA GLY A 254 21.05 6.52 -29.58
C GLY A 254 21.59 6.30 -28.18
N GLU A 255 20.85 6.75 -27.17
CA GLU A 255 21.16 6.53 -25.75
C GLU A 255 21.19 5.04 -25.40
N CYS A 256 20.19 4.28 -25.84
CA CYS A 256 20.12 2.83 -25.64
C CYS A 256 21.35 2.13 -26.24
N VAL A 257 21.69 2.39 -27.50
CA VAL A 257 22.84 1.77 -28.16
C VAL A 257 24.16 2.16 -27.49
N ALA A 258 24.28 3.40 -27.02
CA ALA A 258 25.45 3.90 -26.31
C ALA A 258 25.64 3.22 -24.94
N SER A 259 24.57 2.85 -24.24
CA SER A 259 24.66 2.14 -22.96
C SER A 259 25.44 0.81 -23.06
N PHE A 260 25.26 0.08 -24.15
CA PHE A 260 26.00 -1.15 -24.45
C PHE A 260 27.41 -0.92 -25.00
N ALA A 261 27.77 0.31 -25.37
CA ALA A 261 29.14 0.64 -25.74
C ALA A 261 30.00 0.92 -24.49
N LYS A 262 29.40 1.49 -23.44
CA LYS A 262 30.07 1.80 -22.16
C LYS A 262 30.30 0.58 -21.26
N GLY A 263 29.57 -0.52 -21.48
CA GLY A 263 29.74 -1.77 -20.71
C GLY A 263 31.03 -2.56 -21.01
N ALA A 264 31.86 -2.12 -21.96
CA ALA A 264 33.14 -2.75 -22.29
C ALA A 264 34.34 -2.21 -21.47
N GLU A 265 34.12 -1.21 -20.61
CA GLU A 265 35.18 -0.55 -19.81
C GLU A 265 35.03 -0.76 -18.29
N ARG A 266 34.18 -1.70 -17.84
CA ARG A 266 34.06 -2.12 -16.44
C ARG A 266 34.50 -3.55 -16.24
#